data_AF-A0A6G8Q3R2-F1
#
_entry.id   AF-A0A6G8Q3R2-F1
#
_cell.length_a   1.000
_cell.length_b   1.000
_cell.length_c   1.000
_cell.angle_alpha   90.00
_cell.angle_beta   90.00
_cell.angle_gamma   90.00
#
_symmetry.space_group_name_H-M   'P 1'
#
loop_
_entity.id
_entity.type
_entity.pdbx_description
1 polymer ?
#
loop_
_entity_poly.entity_id
_entity_poly.type
_entity_poly.pdbx_seq_one_letter_code
_entity_poly.pdbx_strand_id
1 'polypeptide(L)'
;MRGRPIPDKTYRHSQSWFREVVLDVEGKKLKYEVEHNAHVFQPWGRARLWDGTKWNLVHAIPGEELQTYGRTSYTSKSVEEDAFDEDLAELERVAMAVVL
;
A
#
# COMPACT_ATOMS: atom_id res chain seq x y z
N MET A 1 4.56 -8.52 -7.70
CA MET A 1 3.09 -8.61 -7.87
C MET A 1 2.67 -9.88 -8.61
N ARG A 2 2.33 -10.92 -7.85
CA ARG A 2 1.77 -12.20 -8.29
C ARG A 2 0.24 -12.10 -8.29
N GLY A 3 -0.34 -11.44 -9.28
CA GLY A 3 -1.80 -11.31 -9.39
C GLY A 3 -2.19 -10.32 -10.49
N ARG A 4 -3.45 -10.35 -10.90
CA ARG A 4 -3.96 -9.34 -11.84
C ARG A 4 -4.40 -8.11 -11.03
N PRO A 5 -3.82 -6.92 -11.27
CA PRO A 5 -4.32 -5.69 -10.66
C PRO A 5 -5.72 -5.36 -11.19
N ILE A 6 -6.64 -5.03 -10.29
CA ILE A 6 -8.04 -4.70 -10.63
C ILE A 6 -8.25 -3.17 -10.55
N PRO A 7 -8.12 -2.54 -9.38
CA PRO A 7 -7.64 -1.16 -9.36
C PRO A 7 -6.17 -1.05 -8.99
N ASP A 8 -5.49 -0.13 -9.68
CA ASP A 8 -4.18 0.39 -9.33
C ASP A 8 -4.20 1.91 -9.47
N LYS A 9 -4.01 2.64 -8.36
CA LYS A 9 -4.21 4.09 -8.31
C LYS A 9 -3.18 4.79 -7.42
N THR A 10 -2.49 5.77 -7.98
CA THR A 10 -1.72 6.78 -7.24
C THR A 10 -2.51 8.08 -7.20
N TYR A 11 -2.67 8.68 -6.03
CA TYR A 11 -3.36 9.97 -5.91
C TYR A 11 -2.85 10.79 -4.73
N ARG A 12 -3.03 12.10 -4.82
CA ARG A 12 -2.76 13.01 -3.71
C ARG A 12 -4.06 13.35 -2.99
N HIS A 13 -4.04 13.30 -1.67
CA HIS A 13 -5.13 13.79 -0.84
C HIS A 13 -4.55 14.57 0.35
N SER A 14 -4.94 15.85 0.46
CA SER A 14 -4.35 16.78 1.43
C SER A 14 -2.82 16.89 1.27
N GLN A 15 -2.06 16.59 2.33
CA GLN A 15 -0.61 16.63 2.36
C GLN A 15 0.02 15.31 1.93
N SER A 16 -0.76 14.23 1.80
CA SER A 16 -0.25 12.88 1.52
C SER A 16 -0.46 12.40 0.10
N TRP A 17 0.46 11.52 -0.30
CA TRP A 17 0.35 10.68 -1.47
C TRP A 17 -0.08 9.28 -1.05
N PHE A 18 -1.02 8.73 -1.81
CA PHE A 18 -1.58 7.42 -1.59
C PHE A 18 -1.35 6.56 -2.82
N ARG A 19 -1.02 5.30 -2.57
CA ARG A 19 -1.03 4.25 -3.57
C ARG A 19 -1.94 3.12 -3.09
N GLU A 20 -2.94 2.79 -3.91
CA GLU A 20 -3.86 1.70 -3.66
C GLU A 20 -3.78 0.69 -4.79
N VAL A 21 -3.50 -0.57 -4.45
CA VAL A 21 -3.44 -1.70 -5.39
C VAL A 21 -4.35 -2.81 -4.88
N VAL A 22 -5.21 -3.33 -5.74
CA VAL A 22 -5.99 -4.55 -5.44
C VAL A 22 -5.57 -5.66 -6.39
N LEU A 23 -5.13 -6.78 -5.84
CA LEU A 23 -4.77 -7.98 -6.59
C LEU A 23 -5.81 -9.08 -6.37
N ASP A 24 -6.10 -9.82 -7.43
CA ASP A 24 -6.75 -11.14 -7.34
C ASP A 24 -5.67 -12.23 -7.35
N VAL A 25 -5.65 -13.04 -6.29
CA VAL A 25 -4.71 -14.15 -6.10
C VAL A 25 -5.52 -15.39 -5.75
N GLU A 26 -5.59 -16.33 -6.69
CA GLU A 26 -6.31 -17.61 -6.50
C GLU A 26 -7.78 -17.45 -6.04
N GLY A 27 -8.46 -16.41 -6.53
CA GLY A 27 -9.85 -16.11 -6.15
C GLY A 27 -10.00 -15.36 -4.82
N LYS A 28 -8.89 -15.04 -4.14
CA LYS A 28 -8.85 -14.15 -2.99
C LYS A 28 -8.46 -12.75 -3.45
N LYS A 29 -9.17 -11.74 -2.96
CA LYS A 29 -8.84 -10.33 -3.26
C LYS A 29 -8.02 -9.74 -2.12
N LEU A 30 -6.85 -9.22 -2.46
CA LEU A 30 -5.95 -8.52 -1.55
C LEU A 30 -5.89 -7.05 -1.93
N LYS A 31 -6.01 -6.16 -0.94
CA LYS A 31 -5.89 -4.72 -1.09
C LYS A 31 -4.65 -4.24 -0.34
N TYR A 32 -3.78 -3.52 -1.03
CA TYR A 32 -2.60 -2.88 -0.48
C TYR A 32 -2.78 -1.38 -0.56
N GLU A 33 -2.56 -0.70 0.56
CA GLU A 33 -2.68 0.73 0.68
C GLU A 33 -1.44 1.26 1.37
N VAL A 34 -0.76 2.19 0.71
CA VAL A 34 0.38 2.90 1.27
C VAL A 34 0.06 4.39 1.27
N GLU A 35 0.25 5.02 2.42
CA GLU A 35 0.22 6.47 2.57
C GLU A 35 1.64 6.97 2.82
N HIS A 36 2.13 7.85 1.95
CA HIS A 36 3.30 8.68 2.21
C HIS A 36 2.85 10.11 2.51
N ASN A 37 3.13 10.55 3.74
CA ASN A 37 3.26 11.95 4.20
C ASN A 37 1.99 12.78 4.50
N ALA A 38 1.53 12.85 5.77
CA ALA A 38 0.76 14.03 6.25
C ALA A 38 1.58 14.89 7.23
N HIS A 39 2.42 14.25 8.02
CA HIS A 39 3.45 14.84 8.88
C HIS A 39 4.55 13.77 9.00
N VAL A 40 5.78 14.16 9.33
CA VAL A 40 6.98 13.30 9.45
C VAL A 40 6.86 12.26 10.60
N PHE A 41 5.67 11.77 10.93
CA PHE A 41 5.46 10.81 12.02
C PHE A 41 4.27 9.85 11.79
N GLN A 42 3.55 9.88 10.64
CA GLN A 42 2.35 9.06 10.46
C GLN A 42 2.08 8.43 9.08
N PRO A 43 3.06 8.17 8.19
CA PRO A 43 2.77 7.30 7.06
C PRO A 43 2.48 5.86 7.52
N TRP A 44 1.90 5.06 6.64
CA TRP A 44 1.57 3.68 6.95
C TRP A 44 1.38 2.85 5.68
N GLY A 45 1.66 1.55 5.80
CA GLY A 45 1.29 0.53 4.83
C GLY A 45 0.26 -0.41 5.43
N ARG A 46 -0.75 -0.82 4.67
CA ARG A 46 -1.76 -1.80 5.10
C ARG A 46 -2.06 -2.78 3.99
N ALA A 47 -2.10 -4.06 4.34
CA ALA A 47 -2.63 -5.12 3.52
C ALA A 47 -3.94 -5.64 4.11
N ARG A 48 -4.94 -5.84 3.25
CA ARG A 48 -6.28 -6.29 3.63
C ARG A 48 -6.75 -7.43 2.73
N LEU A 49 -7.48 -8.38 3.30
CA LEU A 49 -8.09 -9.51 2.59
C LEU A 49 -9.62 -9.34 2.54
N TRP A 50 -10.21 -9.54 1.37
CA TRP A 50 -11.66 -9.58 1.20
C TRP A 50 -12.22 -10.94 1.65
N ASP A 51 -13.18 -10.93 2.57
CA ASP A 51 -13.86 -12.16 3.04
C ASP A 51 -15.19 -12.47 2.32
N GLY A 52 -15.56 -11.66 1.32
CA GLY A 52 -16.87 -11.70 0.67
C GLY A 52 -17.83 -10.59 1.12
N THR A 53 -17.59 -10.00 2.29
CA THR A 53 -18.46 -8.98 2.91
C THR A 53 -17.72 -7.69 3.25
N LYS A 54 -16.48 -7.80 3.75
CA LYS A 54 -15.65 -6.67 4.18
C LYS A 54 -14.17 -6.93 3.93
N TRP A 55 -13.39 -5.85 4.01
CA TRP A 55 -11.93 -5.90 4.00
C TRP A 55 -11.41 -6.09 5.43
N ASN A 56 -10.71 -7.20 5.68
CA ASN A 56 -10.08 -7.49 6.95
C ASN A 56 -8.59 -7.17 6.90
N LEU A 57 -8.08 -6.46 7.91
CA LEU A 57 -6.65 -6.18 8.02
C LEU A 57 -5.88 -7.49 8.24
N VAL A 58 -4.89 -7.77 7.39
CA VAL A 58 -4.00 -8.92 7.55
C VAL A 58 -2.60 -8.50 8.00
N HIS A 59 -2.15 -7.32 7.57
CA HIS A 59 -0.85 -6.79 7.93
C HIS A 59 -0.84 -5.27 7.87
N ALA A 60 -0.04 -4.64 8.73
CA ALA A 60 0.20 -3.21 8.73
C ALA A 60 1.68 -2.94 9.02
N ILE A 61 2.24 -1.99 8.28
CA ILE A 61 3.61 -1.48 8.45
C ILE A 61 3.48 -0.05 9.00
N PRO A 62 4.03 0.24 10.19
CA PRO A 62 4.08 1.61 10.69
C PRO A 62 5.03 2.46 9.82
N GLY A 63 4.80 3.77 9.78
CA GLY A 63 5.53 4.66 8.87
C GLY A 63 7.05 4.64 9.00
N GLU A 64 7.58 4.39 10.20
CA GLU A 64 9.02 4.29 10.46
C GLU A 64 9.67 3.08 9.79
N GLU A 65 8.88 2.06 9.45
CA GLU A 65 9.33 0.82 8.82
C GLU A 65 9.09 0.80 7.30
N LEU A 66 8.44 1.84 6.75
CA LEU A 66 8.31 1.99 5.30
C LEU A 66 9.66 2.36 4.69
N GLN A 67 10.05 1.62 3.67
CA GLN A 67 11.36 1.70 3.03
C GLN A 67 11.58 3.03 2.32
N THR A 68 10.50 3.63 1.81
CA THR A 68 10.58 4.88 1.03
C THR A 68 10.07 6.11 1.78
N TYR A 69 9.79 5.97 3.08
CA TYR A 69 9.25 6.99 3.98
C TYR A 69 9.88 8.40 3.83
N GLY A 70 11.19 8.48 3.62
CA GLY A 70 11.92 9.75 3.46
C GLY A 70 12.02 10.29 2.03
N ARG A 71 11.53 9.57 1.02
CA ARG A 71 11.74 9.87 -0.41
C ARG A 71 10.57 10.64 -1.04
N THR A 72 9.39 10.66 -0.40
CA THR A 72 8.20 11.37 -0.91
C THR A 72 7.90 12.64 -0.09
N SER A 73 8.16 13.81 -0.67
CA SER A 73 7.83 15.10 -0.03
C SER A 73 6.34 15.45 -0.19
N TYR A 74 5.72 15.95 0.89
CA TYR A 74 4.36 16.52 0.90
C TYR A 74 4.21 17.76 0.02
N THR A 75 5.33 18.42 -0.30
CA THR A 75 5.36 19.59 -1.19
C THR A 75 5.48 19.21 -2.66
N SER A 76 5.75 17.93 -2.96
CA SER A 76 5.87 17.46 -4.33
C SER A 76 4.52 17.54 -5.06
N LYS A 77 4.52 18.14 -6.25
CA LYS A 77 3.33 18.24 -7.12
C LYS A 77 3.04 16.95 -7.88
N SER A 78 4.01 16.04 -7.92
CA SER A 78 3.95 14.70 -8.50
C SER A 78 4.74 13.75 -7.62
N VAL A 79 4.44 12.47 -7.69
CA VAL A 79 5.27 11.39 -7.13
C VAL A 79 5.51 10.39 -8.27
N GLU A 80 6.71 9.84 -8.34
CA GLU A 80 6.97 8.74 -9.26
C GLU A 80 6.20 7.50 -8.77
N GLU A 81 5.56 6.76 -9.67
CA GLU A 81 4.68 5.65 -9.27
C GLU A 81 5.46 4.52 -8.58
N ASP A 82 6.73 4.35 -8.94
CA ASP A 82 7.68 3.40 -8.37
C ASP A 82 8.15 3.79 -6.96
N ALA A 83 7.89 5.02 -6.51
CA ALA A 83 8.20 5.47 -5.15
C ALA A 83 7.47 4.66 -4.08
N PHE A 84 6.47 3.84 -4.44
CA PHE A 84 5.73 2.96 -3.53
C PHE A 84 6.07 1.48 -3.70
N ASP A 85 6.85 1.11 -4.73
CA ASP A 85 6.99 -0.29 -5.15
C ASP A 85 7.67 -1.15 -4.10
N GLU A 86 8.69 -0.62 -3.41
CA GLU A 86 9.38 -1.30 -2.31
C GLU A 86 8.41 -1.61 -1.15
N ASP A 87 7.57 -0.64 -0.77
CA ASP A 87 6.60 -0.78 0.32
C ASP A 87 5.43 -1.70 -0.05
N LEU A 88 4.95 -1.61 -1.30
CA LEU A 88 3.95 -2.52 -1.82
C LEU A 88 4.47 -3.96 -1.92
N ALA A 89 5.72 -4.15 -2.33
CA ALA A 89 6.34 -5.46 -2.42
C ALA A 89 6.50 -6.10 -1.04
N GLU A 90 6.85 -5.32 -0.01
CA GLU A 90 6.93 -5.82 1.36
C GLU A 90 5.54 -6.19 1.92
N LEU A 91 4.53 -5.32 1.70
CA LEU A 91 3.14 -5.63 2.05
C LEU A 91 2.64 -6.91 1.37
N GLU A 92 2.94 -7.08 0.07
CA GLU A 92 2.61 -8.27 -0.69
C GLU A 92 3.30 -9.51 -0.11
N ARG A 93 4.62 -9.44 0.14
CA ARG A 93 5.43 -10.55 0.66
C ARG A 93 4.86 -11.08 1.97
N VAL A 94 4.54 -10.18 2.91
CA VAL A 94 4.00 -10.56 4.22
C VAL A 94 2.56 -11.03 4.10
N ALA A 95 1.70 -10.32 3.36
CA ALA A 95 0.31 -10.71 3.20
C ALA A 95 0.16 -12.08 2.53
N MET A 96 0.97 -12.38 1.52
CA MET A 96 0.97 -13.70 0.87
C MET A 96 1.39 -14.81 1.83
N ALA A 97 2.36 -14.56 2.72
CA ALA A 97 2.78 -15.55 3.73
C ALA A 97 1.70 -15.82 4.81
N VAL A 98 0.75 -14.90 4.99
CA VAL A 98 -0.38 -15.06 5.93
C VAL A 98 -1.58 -15.73 5.26
N VAL A 99 -1.74 -15.56 3.95
CA VAL A 99 -2.95 -15.96 3.20
C VAL A 99 -2.81 -17.28 2.45
N LEU A 100 -1.59 -17.69 2.09
CA LEU A 100 -1.24 -18.98 1.47
C LEU A 100 -0.63 -19.92 2.51
#